data_AF-A0A1C5JRV3-F1
#
_entry.id   AF-A0A1C5JRV3-F1
#
_cell.length_a   1.000
_cell.length_b   1.000
_cell.length_c   1.000
_cell.angle_alpha   90.00
_cell.angle_beta   90.00
_cell.angle_gamma   90.00
#
_symmetry.space_group_name_H-M   'P 1'
#
loop_
_entity.id
_entity.type
_entity.pdbx_description
1 polymer ?
#
loop_
_entity_poly.entity_id
_entity_poly.type
_entity_poly.pdbx_seq_one_letter_code
_entity_poly.pdbx_strand_id
1 'polypeptide(L)'
;MEPAGRGAPQPVLFDAVLLDRDGTLIEDVPYNGDPDKVRPVPGAREALDRLRAAGLRLGVVTNQSGLARGLFTAGQMRAVHARVEELLGPFDTWQVCPHDERAGCDCRKPAPGMVRAAAHALGTVPQRCVMVGDIGADMTAAGAAGAAGILVPTATTRPAEVAAAPAVVADLPAAVAAILARAALVTGGSPGPRRGTVLVARSDSAGDVLVTGPAVRAVAAGAERVVLLCGTRGRDAAALLPGVDELIEWPLPWIDGDPAPVDPDDLRALTARLAAVGADEAVVFTSFHQSPLPLALLLRMAGVPRISAISEDYPGSLLDVRHRVPAGVPEPERALSLAAAAGFALAPGDQPTLRVRTAGLPPPPEGLGRPGYVVVHPGSAVPTRACPPELAARIVRVLAAAGHRVVVTGGPHEATLTAQVAGDAGLDLGGRTGLAELAAVLAGAGALVVGNTGPAHLAAALGVPVVSLFAPTVPYGQWGPYRVPAVRLGDAAAPCRDTRATRCPVPGHPCLAAVEPGRVLEAVRLLGVPADAPAPAGPTGTVTVAPAAGAAAVVTGGGSTR
;
A
#
# COMPACT_ATOMS: atom_id res chain seq x y z
N MET A 1 13.17 36.59 28.84
CA MET A 1 12.23 35.62 29.41
C MET A 1 11.63 34.85 28.25
N GLU A 2 12.34 33.83 27.76
CA GLU A 2 11.85 32.91 26.73
C GLU A 2 10.78 32.01 27.33
N PRO A 3 9.69 31.69 26.60
CA PRO A 3 8.84 30.60 27.02
C PRO A 3 9.53 29.29 26.62
N ALA A 4 10.02 28.57 27.62
CA ALA A 4 10.37 27.16 27.51
C ALA A 4 9.10 26.36 27.17
N GLY A 5 8.84 26.18 25.88
CA GLY A 5 7.82 25.26 25.39
C GLY A 5 8.29 23.83 25.62
N ARG A 6 7.74 23.16 26.64
CA ARG A 6 7.75 21.70 26.71
C ARG A 6 7.05 21.20 25.45
N GLY A 7 7.82 20.72 24.47
CA GLY A 7 7.30 20.19 23.22
C GLY A 7 6.25 19.13 23.51
N ALA A 8 5.03 19.34 23.04
CA ALA A 8 4.01 18.31 23.04
C ALA A 8 4.61 17.06 22.36
N PRO A 9 4.35 15.84 22.88
CA PRO A 9 4.81 14.62 22.22
C PRO A 9 4.32 14.66 20.77
N GLN A 10 5.26 14.69 19.83
CA GLN A 10 4.91 14.72 18.42
C GLN A 10 4.13 13.45 18.11
N PRO A 11 2.95 13.55 17.47
CA PRO A 11 2.19 12.36 17.13
C PRO A 11 3.04 11.49 16.20
N VAL A 12 3.35 10.26 16.65
CA VAL A 12 4.32 9.39 15.97
C VAL A 12 3.80 8.94 14.60
N LEU A 13 2.47 8.74 14.50
CA LEU A 13 1.82 8.12 13.35
C LEU A 13 1.25 9.12 12.33
N PHE A 14 0.56 10.17 12.78
CA PHE A 14 -0.13 11.13 11.93
C PHE A 14 0.13 12.57 12.38
N ASP A 15 0.24 13.47 11.42
CA ASP A 15 0.46 14.90 11.61
C ASP A 15 -0.79 15.74 11.34
N ALA A 16 -1.69 15.19 10.52
CA ALA A 16 -2.85 15.90 10.00
C ALA A 16 -4.00 14.96 9.67
N VAL A 17 -5.21 15.48 9.78
CA VAL A 17 -6.44 14.86 9.29
C VAL A 17 -7.03 15.75 8.20
N LEU A 18 -7.27 15.16 7.04
CA LEU A 18 -7.90 15.78 5.90
C LEU A 18 -9.36 15.31 5.83
N LEU A 19 -10.29 16.24 5.72
CA LEU A 19 -11.72 15.94 5.81
C LEU A 19 -12.40 16.36 4.51
N ASP A 20 -13.22 15.49 3.92
CA ASP A 20 -14.21 15.97 2.97
C ASP A 20 -15.24 16.88 3.68
N ARG A 21 -15.84 17.79 2.92
CA ARG A 21 -16.83 18.73 3.44
C ARG A 21 -18.22 18.11 3.50
N ASP A 22 -18.74 17.67 2.35
CA ASP A 22 -20.16 17.35 2.15
C ASP A 22 -20.37 15.85 2.46
N GLY A 23 -21.35 15.50 3.29
CA GLY A 23 -21.55 14.11 3.75
C GLY A 23 -20.58 13.65 4.86
N THR A 24 -19.49 14.40 5.10
CA THR A 24 -18.48 14.09 6.12
C THR A 24 -18.46 15.08 7.29
N LEU A 25 -18.29 16.39 7.02
CA LEU A 25 -18.31 17.43 8.05
C LEU A 25 -19.72 17.99 8.25
N ILE A 26 -20.45 18.16 7.15
CA ILE A 26 -21.80 18.70 7.10
C ILE A 26 -22.70 17.78 6.28
N GLU A 27 -24.01 17.89 6.46
CA GLU A 27 -25.00 17.18 5.63
C GLU A 27 -24.78 17.51 4.14
N ASP A 28 -24.82 16.48 3.28
CA ASP A 28 -24.69 16.66 1.83
C ASP A 28 -25.95 17.30 1.26
N VAL A 29 -25.81 18.56 0.86
CA VAL A 29 -26.82 19.31 0.11
C VAL A 29 -26.27 19.52 -1.31
N PRO A 30 -26.88 18.92 -2.35
CA PRO A 30 -26.35 18.99 -3.71
C PRO A 30 -26.09 20.43 -4.17
N TYR A 31 -24.84 20.70 -4.56
CA TYR A 31 -24.38 22.01 -5.04
C TYR A 31 -24.70 23.17 -4.10
N ASN A 32 -24.49 22.99 -2.79
CA ASN A 32 -24.82 24.00 -1.80
C ASN A 32 -24.01 25.31 -1.96
N GLY A 33 -24.69 26.38 -2.37
CA GLY A 33 -24.19 27.76 -2.35
C GLY A 33 -24.84 28.65 -1.28
N ASP A 34 -25.58 28.06 -0.34
CA ASP A 34 -26.39 28.77 0.64
C ASP A 34 -25.89 28.46 2.08
N PRO A 35 -25.30 29.43 2.80
CA PRO A 35 -24.79 29.21 4.15
C PRO A 35 -25.89 28.79 5.15
N ASP A 36 -27.16 29.14 4.91
CA ASP A 36 -28.26 28.79 5.82
C ASP A 36 -28.61 27.30 5.77
N LYS A 37 -28.10 26.56 4.78
CA LYS A 37 -28.24 25.10 4.67
C LYS A 37 -27.09 24.32 5.29
N VAL A 38 -26.07 25.00 5.83
CA VAL A 38 -24.95 24.33 6.50
C VAL A 38 -25.44 23.72 7.81
N ARG A 39 -25.41 22.39 7.89
CA ARG A 39 -25.77 21.60 9.08
C ARG A 39 -24.63 20.64 9.38
N PRO A 40 -23.88 20.82 10.48
CA PRO A 40 -22.86 19.86 10.90
C PRO A 40 -23.44 18.46 11.11
N VAL A 41 -22.69 17.43 10.73
CA VAL A 41 -23.07 16.05 11.08
C VAL A 41 -23.04 15.85 12.61
N PRO A 42 -23.80 14.89 13.16
CA PRO A 42 -23.81 14.62 14.59
C PRO A 42 -22.40 14.41 15.17
N GLY A 43 -22.09 15.10 16.27
CA GLY A 43 -20.81 14.98 16.97
C GLY A 43 -19.59 15.63 16.29
N ALA A 44 -19.76 16.30 15.15
CA ALA A 44 -18.64 16.85 14.38
C ALA A 44 -17.74 17.79 15.20
N ARG A 45 -18.31 18.76 15.92
CA ARG A 45 -17.51 19.71 16.73
C ARG A 45 -16.66 19.00 17.78
N GLU A 46 -17.26 18.12 18.57
CA GLU A 46 -16.54 17.36 19.61
C GLU A 46 -15.44 16.49 18.99
N ALA A 47 -15.71 15.83 17.86
CA ALA A 47 -14.75 15.01 17.15
C ALA A 47 -13.53 15.83 16.68
N LEU A 48 -13.75 17.00 16.08
CA LEU A 48 -12.67 17.88 15.63
C LEU A 48 -11.88 18.46 16.81
N ASP A 49 -12.54 18.84 17.89
CA ASP A 49 -11.89 19.37 19.10
C ASP A 49 -10.98 18.32 19.75
N ARG A 50 -11.34 17.03 19.71
CA ARG A 50 -10.47 15.93 20.14
C ARG A 50 -9.22 15.77 19.27
N LEU A 51 -9.33 15.95 17.94
CA LEU A 51 -8.17 15.93 17.06
C LEU A 51 -7.23 17.11 17.35
N ARG A 52 -7.76 18.31 17.53
CA ARG A 52 -6.99 19.51 17.92
C ARG A 52 -6.29 19.32 19.26
N ALA A 53 -7.00 18.78 20.25
CA ALA A 53 -6.43 18.49 21.58
C ALA A 53 -5.29 17.46 21.51
N ALA A 54 -5.31 16.56 20.52
CA ALA A 54 -4.22 15.63 20.24
C ALA A 54 -3.07 16.25 19.41
N GLY A 55 -3.14 17.55 19.09
CA GLY A 55 -2.12 18.26 18.32
C GLY A 55 -2.14 17.98 16.81
N LEU A 56 -3.23 17.41 16.29
CA LEU A 56 -3.37 17.14 14.86
C LEU A 56 -3.88 18.38 14.12
N ARG A 57 -3.25 18.68 12.98
CA ARG A 57 -3.68 19.75 12.07
C ARG A 57 -4.86 19.29 11.23
N LEU A 58 -5.79 20.20 10.92
CA LEU A 58 -7.03 19.89 10.22
C LEU A 58 -7.10 20.63 8.89
N GLY A 59 -7.28 19.87 7.79
CA GLY A 59 -7.48 20.42 6.47
C GLY A 59 -8.80 19.97 5.86
N VAL A 60 -9.47 20.84 5.10
CA VAL A 60 -10.66 20.46 4.30
C VAL A 60 -10.24 20.22 2.86
N VAL A 61 -10.68 19.11 2.26
CA VAL A 61 -10.38 18.73 0.87
C VAL A 61 -11.68 18.39 0.15
N THR A 62 -12.14 19.25 -0.77
CA THR A 62 -13.50 19.13 -1.33
C THR A 62 -13.59 19.40 -2.84
N ASN A 63 -14.44 18.62 -3.52
CA ASN A 63 -14.80 18.80 -4.93
C ASN A 63 -16.01 19.73 -5.05
N GLN A 64 -15.85 20.91 -5.65
CA GLN A 64 -16.91 21.94 -5.79
C GLN A 64 -17.21 22.25 -7.26
N SER A 65 -17.61 21.23 -8.04
CA SER A 65 -17.89 21.36 -9.48
C SER A 65 -19.09 22.26 -9.81
N GLY A 66 -19.93 22.62 -8.82
CA GLY A 66 -21.01 23.58 -9.00
C GLY A 66 -20.52 24.95 -9.47
N LEU A 67 -19.26 25.33 -9.18
CA LEU A 67 -18.64 26.55 -9.71
C LEU A 67 -18.48 26.50 -11.23
N ALA A 68 -17.80 25.47 -11.76
CA ALA A 68 -17.63 25.30 -13.20
C ALA A 68 -18.97 25.17 -13.96
N ARG A 69 -20.00 24.65 -13.27
CA ARG A 69 -21.35 24.50 -13.82
C ARG A 69 -22.24 25.74 -13.68
N GLY A 70 -21.76 26.80 -13.02
CA GLY A 70 -22.54 28.02 -12.79
C GLY A 70 -23.74 27.85 -11.84
N LEU A 71 -23.76 26.79 -11.01
CA LEU A 71 -24.84 26.51 -10.06
C LEU A 71 -24.77 27.39 -8.80
N PHE A 72 -23.57 27.86 -8.46
CA PHE A 72 -23.34 28.89 -7.46
C PHE A 72 -22.06 29.68 -7.80
N THR A 73 -21.91 30.85 -7.19
CA THR A 73 -20.76 31.75 -7.39
C THR A 73 -19.63 31.47 -6.38
N ALA A 74 -18.42 31.95 -6.69
CA ALA A 74 -17.29 31.88 -5.75
C ALA A 74 -17.58 32.64 -4.43
N GLY A 75 -18.39 33.71 -4.47
CA GLY A 75 -18.83 34.43 -3.27
C GLY A 75 -19.74 33.59 -2.39
N GLN A 76 -20.73 32.92 -2.99
CA GLN A 76 -21.62 31.97 -2.29
C GLN A 76 -20.84 30.82 -1.66
N MET A 77 -19.87 30.24 -2.37
CA MET A 77 -19.01 29.20 -1.82
C MET A 77 -18.22 29.69 -0.60
N ARG A 78 -17.63 30.88 -0.67
CA ARG A 78 -16.91 31.48 0.47
C ARG A 78 -17.84 31.70 1.67
N ALA A 79 -19.09 32.10 1.44
CA ALA A 79 -20.08 32.25 2.51
C ALA A 79 -20.39 30.91 3.19
N VAL A 80 -20.58 29.84 2.40
CA VAL A 80 -20.74 28.47 2.92
C VAL A 80 -19.51 28.04 3.74
N HIS A 81 -18.30 28.26 3.22
CA HIS A 81 -17.07 27.91 3.94
C HIS A 81 -16.91 28.71 5.24
N ALA A 82 -17.22 30.00 5.23
CA ALA A 82 -17.20 30.84 6.42
C ALA A 82 -18.18 30.33 7.48
N ARG A 83 -19.36 29.85 7.07
CA ARG A 83 -20.32 29.24 7.99
C ARG A 83 -19.82 27.91 8.57
N VAL A 84 -19.12 27.10 7.77
CA VAL A 84 -18.45 25.88 8.27
C VAL A 84 -17.34 26.22 9.27
N GLU A 85 -16.51 27.23 8.99
CA GLU A 85 -15.48 27.73 9.92
C GLU A 85 -16.08 28.23 11.24
N GLU A 86 -17.16 29.01 11.18
CA GLU A 86 -17.86 29.49 12.38
C GLU A 86 -18.34 28.31 13.25
N LEU A 87 -18.93 27.30 12.63
CA LEU A 87 -19.54 26.17 13.34
C LEU A 87 -18.52 25.12 13.79
N LEU A 88 -17.48 24.85 13.01
CA LEU A 88 -16.60 23.68 13.17
C LEU A 88 -15.11 24.02 13.22
N GLY A 89 -14.73 25.23 12.82
CA GLY A 89 -13.35 25.70 12.76
C GLY A 89 -12.66 25.88 14.11
N PRO A 90 -11.38 26.31 14.09
CA PRO A 90 -10.63 26.70 12.89
C PRO A 90 -10.09 25.50 12.09
N PHE A 91 -10.01 25.61 10.76
CA PHE A 91 -9.21 24.71 9.92
C PHE A 91 -7.91 25.38 9.48
N ASP A 92 -6.84 24.60 9.39
CA ASP A 92 -5.51 25.08 9.02
C ASP A 92 -5.35 25.27 7.51
N THR A 93 -6.17 24.58 6.69
CA THR A 93 -6.16 24.74 5.23
C THR A 93 -7.48 24.32 4.57
N TRP A 94 -7.79 24.95 3.44
CA TRP A 94 -8.89 24.56 2.54
C TRP A 94 -8.34 24.29 1.14
N GLN A 95 -8.53 23.07 0.66
CA GLN A 95 -8.20 22.64 -0.69
C GLN A 95 -9.50 22.38 -1.46
N VAL A 96 -9.71 23.14 -2.51
CA VAL A 96 -10.98 23.17 -3.23
C VAL A 96 -10.73 22.96 -4.72
N CYS A 97 -11.39 21.98 -5.30
CA CYS A 97 -11.41 21.80 -6.74
C CYS A 97 -12.68 22.46 -7.34
N PRO A 98 -12.57 23.56 -8.10
CA PRO A 98 -13.74 24.21 -8.71
C PRO A 98 -14.19 23.54 -10.02
N HIS A 99 -13.39 22.61 -10.55
CA HIS A 99 -13.56 22.05 -11.88
C HIS A 99 -14.61 20.94 -11.97
N ASP A 100 -15.17 20.78 -13.17
CA ASP A 100 -16.00 19.63 -13.54
C ASP A 100 -15.16 18.39 -13.90
N GLU A 101 -15.84 17.30 -14.28
CA GLU A 101 -15.21 16.02 -14.61
C GLU A 101 -14.42 16.04 -15.92
N ARG A 102 -14.65 17.03 -16.81
CA ARG A 102 -14.05 17.09 -18.15
C ARG A 102 -12.74 17.86 -18.16
N ALA A 103 -12.47 18.63 -17.12
CA ALA A 103 -11.31 19.52 -17.05
C ALA A 103 -9.94 18.80 -17.06
N GLY A 104 -9.88 17.52 -16.71
CA GLY A 104 -8.62 16.77 -16.67
C GLY A 104 -7.58 17.34 -15.69
N CYS A 105 -8.03 18.08 -14.66
CA CYS A 105 -7.17 18.73 -13.69
C CYS A 105 -6.60 17.76 -12.65
N ASP A 106 -5.42 18.07 -12.10
CA ASP A 106 -4.76 17.25 -11.07
C ASP A 106 -5.39 17.38 -9.67
N CYS A 107 -6.26 18.37 -9.45
CA CYS A 107 -6.84 18.63 -8.14
C CYS A 107 -8.12 17.83 -7.84
N ARG A 108 -8.97 17.54 -8.84
CA ARG A 108 -10.28 16.89 -8.61
C ARG A 108 -10.10 15.47 -8.11
N LYS A 109 -10.62 15.14 -6.92
CA LYS A 109 -10.65 13.74 -6.44
C LYS A 109 -11.40 12.89 -7.47
N PRO A 110 -10.84 11.74 -7.92
CA PRO A 110 -9.85 10.91 -7.23
C PRO A 110 -8.37 11.27 -7.47
N ALA A 111 -8.04 12.35 -8.18
CA ALA A 111 -6.66 12.80 -8.31
C ALA A 111 -6.08 13.23 -6.94
N PRO A 112 -4.80 12.94 -6.68
CA PRO A 112 -4.19 13.17 -5.37
C PRO A 112 -3.78 14.63 -5.13
N GLY A 113 -3.98 15.54 -6.10
CA GLY A 113 -3.42 16.89 -6.07
C GLY A 113 -3.84 17.69 -4.84
N MET A 114 -5.12 17.67 -4.46
CA MET A 114 -5.56 18.39 -3.25
C MET A 114 -5.02 17.77 -1.95
N VAL A 115 -4.87 16.44 -1.88
CA VAL A 115 -4.28 15.77 -0.70
C VAL A 115 -2.80 16.18 -0.55
N ARG A 116 -2.06 16.21 -1.66
CA ARG A 116 -0.65 16.67 -1.68
C ARG A 116 -0.53 18.15 -1.32
N ALA A 117 -1.41 18.99 -1.87
CA ALA A 117 -1.45 20.42 -1.56
C ALA A 117 -1.79 20.69 -0.09
N ALA A 118 -2.76 19.96 0.48
CA ALA A 118 -3.07 20.05 1.90
C ALA A 118 -1.86 19.68 2.77
N ALA A 119 -1.23 18.53 2.51
CA ALA A 119 -0.05 18.09 3.27
C ALA A 119 1.07 19.16 3.24
N HIS A 120 1.34 19.73 2.05
CA HIS A 120 2.33 20.79 1.89
C HIS A 120 1.96 22.06 2.67
N ALA A 121 0.72 22.55 2.54
CA ALA A 121 0.24 23.74 3.26
C ALA A 121 0.29 23.57 4.78
N LEU A 122 0.07 22.35 5.26
CA LEU A 122 0.17 22.02 6.67
C LEU A 122 1.61 21.88 7.14
N GLY A 123 2.61 21.76 6.25
CA GLY A 123 4.01 21.51 6.64
C GLY A 123 4.25 20.04 7.03
N THR A 124 3.67 19.10 6.29
CA THR A 124 3.87 17.65 6.45
C THR A 124 3.91 16.95 5.08
N VAL A 125 3.86 15.61 5.08
CA VAL A 125 3.83 14.75 3.90
C VAL A 125 2.55 13.91 3.88
N PRO A 126 2.03 13.51 2.70
CA PRO A 126 0.80 12.71 2.62
C PRO A 126 0.83 11.43 3.45
N GLN A 127 2.00 10.78 3.56
CA GLN A 127 2.20 9.55 4.35
C GLN A 127 1.93 9.72 5.85
N ARG A 128 1.90 10.96 6.34
CA ARG A 128 1.57 11.32 7.72
C ARG A 128 0.17 11.93 7.83
N CYS A 129 -0.64 11.88 6.76
CA CYS A 129 -2.02 12.34 6.75
C CYS A 129 -3.01 11.17 6.77
N VAL A 130 -4.18 11.39 7.36
CA VAL A 130 -5.36 10.52 7.20
C VAL A 130 -6.45 11.32 6.52
N MET A 131 -7.03 10.80 5.43
CA MET A 131 -8.20 11.37 4.81
C MET A 131 -9.47 10.67 5.30
N VAL A 132 -10.44 11.44 5.78
CA VAL A 132 -11.79 11.00 6.12
C VAL A 132 -12.75 11.54 5.06
N GLY A 133 -13.54 10.66 4.46
CA GLY A 133 -14.50 11.02 3.42
C GLY A 133 -15.61 9.99 3.31
N ASP A 134 -16.64 10.27 2.53
CA ASP A 134 -17.86 9.47 2.43
C ASP A 134 -17.98 8.70 1.10
N ILE A 135 -17.11 8.97 0.12
CA ILE A 135 -17.14 8.32 -1.19
C ILE A 135 -15.82 7.65 -1.59
N GLY A 136 -15.87 6.74 -2.56
CA GLY A 136 -14.70 6.01 -3.04
C GLY A 136 -13.63 6.90 -3.70
N ALA A 137 -14.01 8.07 -4.22
CA ALA A 137 -13.08 9.03 -4.79
C ALA A 137 -12.12 9.60 -3.73
N ASP A 138 -12.57 9.78 -2.48
CA ASP A 138 -11.73 10.22 -1.36
C ASP A 138 -10.68 9.16 -1.03
N MET A 139 -11.11 7.91 -0.92
CA MET A 139 -10.22 6.79 -0.61
C MET A 139 -9.18 6.59 -1.71
N THR A 140 -9.57 6.79 -2.97
CA THR A 140 -8.65 6.71 -4.11
C THR A 140 -7.65 7.88 -4.11
N ALA A 141 -8.10 9.11 -3.83
CA ALA A 141 -7.20 10.27 -3.73
C ALA A 141 -6.20 10.13 -2.58
N ALA A 142 -6.66 9.64 -1.42
CA ALA A 142 -5.81 9.35 -0.28
C ALA A 142 -4.74 8.31 -0.64
N GLY A 143 -5.16 7.17 -1.20
CA GLY A 143 -4.25 6.11 -1.65
C GLY A 143 -3.23 6.61 -2.67
N ALA A 144 -3.67 7.31 -3.73
CA ALA A 144 -2.80 7.82 -4.78
C ALA A 144 -1.82 8.91 -4.30
N ALA A 145 -2.10 9.55 -3.16
CA ALA A 145 -1.16 10.45 -2.50
C ALA A 145 -0.20 9.72 -1.55
N GLY A 146 -0.52 8.50 -1.14
CA GLY A 146 0.18 7.73 -0.11
C GLY A 146 -0.31 7.98 1.32
N ALA A 147 -1.46 8.65 1.47
CA ALA A 147 -2.12 8.89 2.75
C ALA A 147 -2.98 7.69 3.17
N ALA A 148 -3.29 7.61 4.47
CA ALA A 148 -4.30 6.67 4.96
C ALA A 148 -5.71 7.18 4.61
N GLY A 149 -6.66 6.27 4.41
CA GLY A 149 -8.07 6.59 4.16
C GLY A 149 -9.00 5.94 5.20
N ILE A 150 -10.05 6.65 5.60
CA ILE A 150 -11.16 6.11 6.39
C ILE A 150 -12.46 6.56 5.73
N LEU A 151 -13.28 5.60 5.31
CA LEU A 151 -14.60 5.86 4.75
C LEU A 151 -15.63 5.96 5.87
N VAL A 152 -16.46 7.00 5.80
CA VAL A 152 -17.65 7.19 6.64
C VAL A 152 -18.88 7.13 5.73
N PRO A 153 -19.53 5.96 5.59
CA PRO A 153 -20.62 5.80 4.63
C PRO A 153 -21.85 6.63 4.99
N THR A 154 -22.47 7.21 3.97
CA THR A 154 -23.79 7.83 4.02
C THR A 154 -24.81 6.95 3.29
N ALA A 155 -26.07 7.39 3.22
CA ALA A 155 -27.11 6.69 2.46
C ALA A 155 -26.83 6.64 0.95
N THR A 156 -25.95 7.50 0.42
CA THR A 156 -25.60 7.56 -1.01
C THR A 156 -24.30 6.83 -1.33
N THR A 157 -23.49 6.47 -0.33
CA THR A 157 -22.25 5.71 -0.51
C THR A 157 -22.54 4.34 -1.10
N ARG A 158 -21.85 3.98 -2.19
CA ARG A 158 -22.14 2.73 -2.90
C ARG A 158 -21.57 1.52 -2.14
N PRO A 159 -22.27 0.37 -2.10
CA PRO A 159 -21.75 -0.84 -1.45
C PRO A 159 -20.38 -1.29 -1.95
N ALA A 160 -20.10 -1.13 -3.24
CA ALA A 160 -18.80 -1.43 -3.83
C ALA A 160 -17.67 -0.52 -3.29
N GLU A 161 -17.97 0.74 -2.97
CA GLU A 161 -17.02 1.68 -2.36
C GLU A 161 -16.74 1.30 -0.91
N VAL A 162 -17.78 0.91 -0.16
CA VAL A 162 -17.64 0.38 1.21
C VAL A 162 -16.77 -0.88 1.22
N ALA A 163 -17.02 -1.82 0.31
CA ALA A 163 -16.24 -3.05 0.24
C ALA A 163 -14.76 -2.81 -0.11
N ALA A 164 -14.49 -1.81 -0.96
CA ALA A 164 -13.14 -1.48 -1.45
C ALA A 164 -12.34 -0.56 -0.52
N ALA A 165 -12.99 0.11 0.42
CA ALA A 165 -12.34 1.05 1.30
C ALA A 165 -11.29 0.37 2.20
N PRO A 166 -10.15 1.04 2.47
CA PRO A 166 -9.12 0.50 3.36
C PRO A 166 -9.64 0.35 4.79
N ALA A 167 -10.46 1.28 5.27
CA ALA A 167 -11.15 1.22 6.54
C ALA A 167 -12.53 1.85 6.42
N VAL A 168 -13.50 1.29 7.15
CA VAL A 168 -14.89 1.77 7.20
C VAL A 168 -15.28 1.91 8.66
N VAL A 169 -15.86 3.04 9.01
CA VAL A 169 -16.43 3.32 10.34
C VAL A 169 -17.81 3.95 10.17
N ALA A 170 -18.60 3.92 11.24
CA ALA A 170 -20.01 4.33 11.17
C ALA A 170 -20.21 5.84 10.95
N ASP A 171 -19.38 6.68 11.58
CA ASP A 171 -19.53 8.14 11.61
C ASP A 171 -18.18 8.85 11.85
N LEU A 172 -18.20 10.19 11.80
CA LEU A 172 -17.02 11.02 12.04
C LEU A 172 -16.44 10.84 13.47
N PRO A 173 -17.24 10.81 14.56
CA PRO A 173 -16.73 10.46 15.89
C PRO A 173 -15.98 9.12 15.96
N ALA A 174 -16.48 8.08 15.29
CA ALA A 174 -15.82 6.78 15.19
C ALA A 174 -14.52 6.85 14.37
N ALA A 175 -14.48 7.65 13.30
CA ALA A 175 -13.26 7.91 12.54
C ALA A 175 -12.18 8.55 13.41
N VAL A 176 -12.54 9.57 14.18
CA VAL A 176 -11.63 10.24 15.12
C VAL A 176 -11.15 9.26 16.21
N ALA A 177 -12.04 8.47 16.78
CA ALA A 177 -11.68 7.45 17.75
C ALA A 177 -10.67 6.44 17.18
N ALA A 178 -10.88 5.98 15.94
CA ALA A 178 -9.97 5.05 15.26
C ALA A 178 -8.60 5.68 14.98
N ILE A 179 -8.54 6.94 14.54
CA ILE A 179 -7.29 7.67 14.29
C ILE A 179 -6.48 7.79 15.58
N LEU A 180 -7.11 8.25 16.67
CA LEU A 180 -6.44 8.43 17.96
C LEU A 180 -6.02 7.11 18.59
N ALA A 181 -6.85 6.05 18.48
CA ALA A 181 -6.51 4.72 18.96
C ALA A 181 -5.29 4.14 18.21
N ARG A 182 -5.23 4.27 16.88
CA ARG A 182 -4.07 3.85 16.09
C ARG A 182 -2.80 4.61 16.47
N ALA A 183 -2.90 5.92 16.66
CA ALA A 183 -1.76 6.71 17.12
C ALA A 183 -1.27 6.24 18.49
N ALA A 184 -2.18 6.01 19.44
CA ALA A 184 -1.84 5.54 20.78
C ALA A 184 -1.16 4.15 20.78
N LEU A 185 -1.59 3.23 19.89
CA LEU A 185 -1.00 1.89 19.80
C LEU A 185 0.51 1.88 19.52
N VAL A 186 0.98 2.81 18.70
CA VAL A 186 2.40 2.87 18.28
C VAL A 186 3.22 3.88 19.08
N THR A 187 2.58 4.61 19.99
CA THR A 187 3.26 5.56 20.86
C THR A 187 3.75 4.79 22.10
N GLY A 188 5.00 4.33 22.06
CA GLY A 188 5.64 3.69 23.21
C GLY A 188 5.91 4.68 24.34
N GLY A 189 6.08 4.18 25.56
CA GLY A 189 6.64 4.96 26.65
C GLY A 189 8.06 5.46 26.34
N SER A 190 8.60 6.37 27.15
CA SER A 190 9.97 6.87 26.99
C SER A 190 10.96 5.72 26.75
N PRO A 191 11.94 5.88 25.83
CA PRO A 191 12.92 4.84 25.55
C PRO A 191 13.53 4.30 26.84
N GLY A 192 13.38 3.00 27.08
CA GLY A 192 14.05 2.34 28.20
C GLY A 192 15.57 2.28 27.99
N PRO A 193 16.33 1.83 28.99
CA PRO A 193 17.75 1.54 28.80
C PRO A 193 17.93 0.51 27.68
N ARG A 194 18.95 0.72 26.84
CA ARG A 194 19.28 -0.18 25.72
C ARG A 194 19.46 -1.60 26.26
N ARG A 195 18.80 -2.57 25.62
CA ARG A 195 18.91 -4.02 25.92
C ARG A 195 20.17 -4.59 25.26
N GLY A 196 20.65 -5.73 25.74
CA GLY A 196 21.74 -6.47 25.11
C GLY A 196 21.31 -7.12 23.79
N THR A 197 21.22 -8.44 23.74
CA THR A 197 20.78 -9.18 22.55
C THR A 197 19.27 -9.36 22.54
N VAL A 198 18.60 -8.89 21.50
CA VAL A 198 17.16 -9.11 21.30
C VAL A 198 16.93 -10.05 20.12
N LEU A 199 16.21 -11.13 20.37
CA LEU A 199 15.75 -12.05 19.34
C LEU A 199 14.41 -11.57 18.79
N VAL A 200 14.34 -11.30 17.49
CA VAL A 200 13.10 -11.00 16.80
C VAL A 200 12.68 -12.25 16.01
N ALA A 201 11.39 -12.60 16.04
CA ALA A 201 10.88 -13.68 15.21
C ALA A 201 9.79 -13.19 14.25
N ARG A 202 9.96 -13.49 12.96
CA ARG A 202 8.95 -13.35 11.90
C ARG A 202 9.25 -14.39 10.82
N SER A 203 8.63 -15.56 10.93
CA SER A 203 9.00 -16.76 10.17
C SER A 203 8.19 -17.01 8.89
N ASP A 204 7.34 -16.06 8.54
CA ASP A 204 6.43 -16.09 7.40
C ASP A 204 7.12 -15.80 6.05
N SER A 205 6.32 -15.42 5.04
CA SER A 205 6.79 -15.08 3.69
C SER A 205 7.55 -13.75 3.61
N ALA A 206 8.21 -13.48 2.48
CA ALA A 206 8.91 -12.22 2.24
C ALA A 206 8.05 -10.97 2.52
N GLY A 207 6.76 -10.98 2.14
CA GLY A 207 5.85 -9.85 2.38
C GLY A 207 5.66 -9.58 3.87
N ASP A 208 5.45 -10.63 4.65
CA ASP A 208 5.28 -10.61 6.09
C ASP A 208 6.52 -10.08 6.83
N VAL A 209 7.70 -10.45 6.37
CA VAL A 209 8.97 -9.94 6.91
C VAL A 209 9.10 -8.44 6.60
N LEU A 210 8.82 -8.02 5.36
CA LEU A 210 8.92 -6.61 4.95
C LEU A 210 7.97 -5.71 5.73
N VAL A 211 6.72 -6.10 5.95
CA VAL A 211 5.75 -5.29 6.72
C VAL A 211 6.14 -5.14 8.19
N THR A 212 6.93 -6.07 8.74
CA THR A 212 7.44 -6.03 10.11
C THR A 212 8.65 -5.08 10.24
N GLY A 213 9.24 -4.61 9.13
CA GLY A 213 10.46 -3.80 9.09
C GLY A 213 10.50 -2.58 10.03
N PRO A 214 9.44 -1.74 10.15
CA PRO A 214 9.42 -0.64 11.11
C PRO A 214 9.59 -1.11 12.57
N ALA A 215 8.96 -2.21 12.94
CA ALA A 215 9.07 -2.77 14.28
C ALA A 215 10.48 -3.32 14.55
N VAL A 216 11.11 -3.96 13.56
CA VAL A 216 12.51 -4.41 13.65
C VAL A 216 13.45 -3.22 13.88
N ARG A 217 13.26 -2.11 13.16
CA ARG A 217 14.05 -0.89 13.38
C ARG A 217 13.83 -0.28 14.77
N ALA A 218 12.61 -0.33 15.29
CA ALA A 218 12.32 0.12 16.66
C ALA A 218 13.07 -0.75 17.70
N VAL A 219 13.10 -2.08 17.51
CA VAL A 219 13.89 -2.98 18.35
C VAL A 219 15.38 -2.66 18.24
N ALA A 220 15.92 -2.49 17.03
CA ALA A 220 17.33 -2.19 16.79
C ALA A 220 17.78 -0.87 17.43
N ALA A 221 16.91 0.15 17.46
CA ALA A 221 17.19 1.41 18.15
C ALA A 221 17.41 1.21 19.66
N GLY A 222 16.72 0.23 20.26
CA GLY A 222 16.79 -0.09 21.68
C GLY A 222 17.61 -1.32 22.06
N ALA A 223 18.30 -1.99 21.12
CA ALA A 223 19.03 -3.23 21.36
C ALA A 223 20.49 -3.14 20.89
N GLU A 224 21.45 -3.71 21.64
CA GLU A 224 22.86 -3.82 21.26
C GLU A 224 23.07 -4.69 20.02
N ARG A 225 22.29 -5.76 19.92
CA ARG A 225 22.31 -6.72 18.81
C ARG A 225 20.92 -7.27 18.55
N VAL A 226 20.52 -7.33 17.28
CA VAL A 226 19.27 -7.92 16.82
C VAL A 226 19.55 -9.19 16.03
N VAL A 227 19.03 -10.31 16.53
CA VAL A 227 19.03 -11.59 15.84
C VAL A 227 17.62 -11.88 15.34
N LEU A 228 17.45 -12.00 14.02
CA LEU A 228 16.14 -12.26 13.42
C LEU A 228 16.02 -13.75 13.06
N LEU A 229 15.08 -14.44 13.71
CA LEU A 229 14.58 -15.76 13.31
C LEU A 229 13.54 -15.60 12.20
N CYS A 230 13.82 -16.20 11.04
CA CYS A 230 12.92 -16.22 9.89
C CYS A 230 12.77 -17.61 9.29
N GLY A 231 11.71 -17.83 8.52
CA GLY A 231 11.55 -19.03 7.69
C GLY A 231 12.27 -18.90 6.36
N THR A 232 12.40 -20.01 5.64
CA THR A 232 13.06 -20.09 4.32
C THR A 232 12.48 -19.08 3.32
N ARG A 233 11.14 -18.96 3.26
CA ARG A 233 10.43 -18.06 2.32
C ARG A 233 10.59 -16.57 2.64
N GLY A 234 11.00 -16.22 3.86
CA GLY A 234 11.20 -14.85 4.33
C GLY A 234 12.67 -14.44 4.39
N ARG A 235 13.60 -15.38 4.19
CA ARG A 235 15.03 -15.21 4.43
C ARG A 235 15.68 -14.10 3.61
N ASP A 236 15.33 -13.96 2.34
CA ASP A 236 15.89 -12.90 1.49
C ASP A 236 15.38 -11.52 1.93
N ALA A 237 14.10 -11.43 2.32
CA ALA A 237 13.54 -10.18 2.85
C ALA A 237 14.21 -9.79 4.16
N ALA A 238 14.47 -10.78 5.03
CA ALA A 238 15.16 -10.59 6.30
C ALA A 238 16.57 -10.02 6.10
N ALA A 239 17.31 -10.50 5.09
CA ALA A 239 18.62 -9.94 4.73
C ALA A 239 18.56 -8.51 4.18
N LEU A 240 17.42 -8.09 3.62
CA LEU A 240 17.23 -6.72 3.15
C LEU A 240 16.76 -5.76 4.26
N LEU A 241 16.34 -6.24 5.44
CA LEU A 241 15.86 -5.36 6.49
C LEU A 241 17.01 -4.58 7.17
N PRO A 242 16.88 -3.25 7.34
CA PRO A 242 17.78 -2.48 8.20
C PRO A 242 17.56 -2.83 9.68
N GLY A 243 18.63 -2.79 10.48
CA GLY A 243 18.58 -3.06 11.92
C GLY A 243 18.66 -4.55 12.29
N VAL A 244 18.97 -5.43 11.35
CA VAL A 244 19.24 -6.85 11.60
C VAL A 244 20.74 -7.11 11.50
N ASP A 245 21.32 -7.67 12.58
CA ASP A 245 22.75 -7.98 12.69
C ASP A 245 23.05 -9.45 12.35
N GLU A 246 22.18 -10.37 12.77
CA GLU A 246 22.31 -11.80 12.47
C GLU A 246 20.97 -12.42 12.08
N LEU A 247 21.03 -13.43 11.21
CA LEU A 247 19.89 -14.21 10.76
C LEU A 247 19.98 -15.65 11.26
N ILE A 248 18.87 -16.16 11.77
CA ILE A 248 18.64 -17.58 11.98
C ILE A 248 17.52 -17.99 11.03
N GLU A 249 17.85 -18.86 10.09
CA GLU A 249 16.87 -19.44 9.19
C GLU A 249 16.42 -20.79 9.75
N TRP A 250 15.12 -20.94 10.00
CA TRP A 250 14.55 -22.22 10.44
C TRP A 250 13.10 -22.37 9.97
N PRO A 251 12.74 -23.46 9.28
CA PRO A 251 11.35 -23.73 8.91
C PRO A 251 10.54 -24.12 10.15
N LEU A 252 9.60 -23.27 10.57
CA LEU A 252 8.75 -23.57 11.73
C LEU A 252 7.48 -24.33 11.28
N PRO A 253 7.25 -25.59 11.71
CA PRO A 253 6.16 -26.43 11.21
C PRO A 253 4.75 -25.92 11.59
N TRP A 254 4.63 -24.96 12.50
CA TRP A 254 3.36 -24.30 12.84
C TRP A 254 3.16 -22.94 12.14
N ILE A 255 4.12 -22.50 11.31
CA ILE A 255 4.05 -21.24 10.53
C ILE A 255 4.13 -21.52 9.03
N ASP A 256 4.96 -22.47 8.60
CA ASP A 256 5.19 -22.75 7.18
C ASP A 256 3.87 -23.08 6.46
N GLY A 257 3.71 -22.55 5.24
CA GLY A 257 2.52 -22.77 4.43
C GLY A 257 2.43 -24.17 3.81
N ASP A 258 3.52 -24.94 3.84
CA ASP A 258 3.59 -26.35 3.47
C ASP A 258 4.42 -27.11 4.53
N PRO A 259 3.85 -27.31 5.74
CA PRO A 259 4.62 -27.72 6.89
C PRO A 259 4.97 -29.21 6.84
N ALA A 260 6.22 -29.54 7.14
CA ALA A 260 6.62 -30.89 7.49
C ALA A 260 6.01 -31.28 8.87
N PRO A 261 5.83 -32.58 9.16
CA PRO A 261 5.48 -33.04 10.50
C PRO A 261 6.47 -32.51 11.55
N VAL A 262 5.98 -32.24 12.76
CA VAL A 262 6.84 -31.81 13.86
C VAL A 262 7.82 -32.94 14.21
N ASP A 263 9.11 -32.65 14.08
CA ASP A 263 10.21 -33.56 14.43
C ASP A 263 10.84 -33.15 15.78
N PRO A 264 10.80 -34.01 16.82
CA PRO A 264 11.43 -33.72 18.11
C PRO A 264 12.93 -33.42 18.03
N ASP A 265 13.67 -34.01 17.09
CA ASP A 265 15.11 -33.82 16.95
C ASP A 265 15.39 -32.44 16.36
N ASP A 266 14.59 -32.03 15.37
CA ASP A 266 14.61 -30.68 14.81
C ASP A 266 14.27 -29.62 15.87
N LEU A 267 13.22 -29.83 16.67
CA LEU A 267 12.87 -28.90 17.75
C LEU A 267 13.95 -28.80 18.82
N ARG A 268 14.63 -29.90 19.15
CA ARG A 268 15.79 -29.89 20.06
C ARG A 268 16.94 -29.09 19.47
N ALA A 269 17.24 -29.28 18.18
CA ALA A 269 18.28 -28.54 17.49
C ALA A 269 17.97 -27.03 17.41
N LEU A 270 16.72 -26.66 17.10
CA LEU A 270 16.25 -25.28 17.13
C LEU A 270 16.39 -24.69 18.53
N THR A 271 15.92 -25.38 19.57
CA THR A 271 16.01 -24.90 20.96
C THR A 271 17.46 -24.68 21.38
N ALA A 272 18.37 -25.59 21.03
CA ALA A 272 19.80 -25.42 21.30
C ALA A 272 20.38 -24.21 20.53
N ARG A 273 19.98 -24.01 19.27
CA ARG A 273 20.39 -22.84 18.48
C ARG A 273 19.87 -21.53 19.08
N LEU A 274 18.62 -21.51 19.57
CA LEU A 274 18.03 -20.36 20.26
C LEU A 274 18.74 -20.07 21.58
N ALA A 275 19.09 -21.10 22.37
CA ALA A 275 19.83 -20.94 23.61
C ALA A 275 21.24 -20.35 23.36
N ALA A 276 21.90 -20.78 22.28
CA ALA A 276 23.22 -20.27 21.89
C ALA A 276 23.21 -18.79 21.47
N VAL A 277 22.04 -18.20 21.18
CA VAL A 277 21.93 -16.75 20.92
C VAL A 277 22.24 -15.95 22.17
N GLY A 278 21.88 -16.46 23.35
CA GLY A 278 21.97 -15.70 24.61
C GLY A 278 21.10 -14.45 24.61
N ALA A 279 19.86 -14.57 24.11
CA ALA A 279 18.95 -13.43 24.01
C ALA A 279 18.41 -13.01 25.39
N ASP A 280 18.53 -11.73 25.70
CA ASP A 280 17.96 -11.10 26.90
C ASP A 280 16.44 -10.89 26.78
N GLU A 281 15.96 -10.73 25.56
CA GLU A 281 14.54 -10.54 25.26
C GLU A 281 14.20 -11.11 23.89
N ALA A 282 12.99 -11.65 23.73
CA ALA A 282 12.45 -12.05 22.45
C ALA A 282 11.14 -11.30 22.13
N VAL A 283 11.01 -10.84 20.89
CA VAL A 283 9.77 -10.25 20.36
C VAL A 283 9.27 -11.09 19.19
N VAL A 284 8.10 -11.73 19.39
CA VAL A 284 7.53 -12.68 18.44
C VAL A 284 6.41 -12.02 17.64
N PHE A 285 6.69 -11.71 16.37
CA PHE A 285 5.72 -11.16 15.44
C PHE A 285 5.06 -12.28 14.64
N THR A 286 3.78 -12.49 14.83
CA THR A 286 2.95 -13.43 14.05
C THR A 286 2.00 -12.68 13.14
N SER A 287 1.34 -13.35 12.20
CA SER A 287 0.12 -12.85 11.57
C SER A 287 -1.07 -12.97 12.54
N PHE A 288 -2.15 -12.21 12.34
CA PHE A 288 -3.31 -12.17 13.25
C PHE A 288 -4.02 -13.52 13.48
N HIS A 289 -3.70 -14.55 12.70
CA HIS A 289 -4.31 -15.87 12.75
C HIS A 289 -3.35 -16.98 13.21
N GLN A 290 -2.16 -16.61 13.65
CA GLN A 290 -1.12 -17.53 14.08
C GLN A 290 -0.89 -17.41 15.59
N SER A 291 -0.51 -18.53 16.20
CA SER A 291 -0.17 -18.56 17.62
C SER A 291 1.32 -18.33 17.83
N PRO A 292 1.72 -17.41 18.73
CA PRO A 292 3.13 -17.26 19.12
C PRO A 292 3.58 -18.32 20.13
N LEU A 293 2.63 -19.06 20.74
CA LEU A 293 2.88 -19.89 21.91
C LEU A 293 3.82 -21.09 21.66
N PRO A 294 3.77 -21.78 20.50
CA PRO A 294 4.73 -22.86 20.23
C PRO A 294 6.18 -22.35 20.25
N LEU A 295 6.46 -21.20 19.62
CA LEU A 295 7.79 -20.61 19.66
C LEU A 295 8.14 -20.07 21.05
N ALA A 296 7.19 -19.46 21.76
CA ALA A 296 7.39 -18.98 23.12
C ALA A 296 7.80 -20.11 24.08
N LEU A 297 7.23 -21.32 23.92
CA LEU A 297 7.65 -22.51 24.68
C LEU A 297 9.11 -22.86 24.43
N LEU A 298 9.55 -22.90 23.16
CA LEU A 298 10.95 -23.20 22.84
C LEU A 298 11.89 -22.10 23.35
N LEU A 299 11.49 -20.83 23.27
CA LEU A 299 12.26 -19.71 23.83
C LEU A 299 12.40 -19.81 25.36
N ARG A 300 11.36 -20.25 26.07
CA ARG A 300 11.46 -20.54 27.52
C ARG A 300 12.40 -21.69 27.81
N MET A 301 12.33 -22.77 27.04
CA MET A 301 13.26 -23.90 27.16
C MET A 301 14.71 -23.50 26.84
N ALA A 302 14.89 -22.54 25.93
CA ALA A 302 16.17 -21.93 25.60
C ALA A 302 16.68 -20.92 26.66
N GLY A 303 15.90 -20.65 27.71
CA GLY A 303 16.29 -19.77 28.82
C GLY A 303 16.07 -18.28 28.56
N VAL A 304 15.28 -17.90 27.54
CA VAL A 304 14.98 -16.48 27.26
C VAL A 304 14.13 -15.89 28.40
N PRO A 305 14.64 -14.87 29.13
CA PRO A 305 14.00 -14.43 30.37
C PRO A 305 12.78 -13.54 30.12
N ARG A 306 12.73 -12.83 28.98
CA ARG A 306 11.63 -11.93 28.62
C ARG A 306 11.09 -12.21 27.21
N ILE A 307 9.80 -12.45 27.07
CA ILE A 307 9.15 -12.72 25.79
C ILE A 307 7.90 -11.85 25.63
N SER A 308 7.84 -11.15 24.49
CA SER A 308 6.75 -10.26 24.11
C SER A 308 6.07 -10.75 22.84
N ALA A 309 4.75 -10.90 22.83
CA ALA A 309 4.00 -11.29 21.64
C ALA A 309 2.55 -10.77 21.63
N ILE A 310 1.95 -10.70 20.44
CA ILE A 310 0.50 -10.53 20.30
C ILE A 310 -0.16 -11.90 20.49
N SER A 311 -1.09 -12.02 21.44
CA SER A 311 -1.79 -13.29 21.68
C SER A 311 -3.20 -13.09 22.23
N GLU A 312 -4.17 -13.64 21.48
CA GLU A 312 -5.56 -13.76 21.94
C GLU A 312 -5.71 -14.83 23.02
N ASP A 313 -4.90 -15.89 22.97
CA ASP A 313 -4.92 -17.00 23.92
C ASP A 313 -4.26 -16.62 25.26
N TYR A 314 -4.67 -17.29 26.35
CA TYR A 314 -4.00 -17.15 27.63
C TYR A 314 -2.62 -17.83 27.57
N PRO A 315 -1.51 -17.10 27.79
CA PRO A 315 -0.17 -17.65 27.56
C PRO A 315 0.44 -18.38 28.77
N GLY A 316 -0.20 -18.37 29.94
CA GLY A 316 0.44 -18.80 31.18
C GLY A 316 1.74 -18.04 31.43
N SER A 317 2.83 -18.76 31.73
CA SER A 317 4.17 -18.20 31.94
C SER A 317 4.99 -18.00 30.64
N LEU A 318 4.42 -18.30 29.48
CA LEU A 318 5.16 -18.25 28.20
C LEU A 318 5.43 -16.83 27.70
N LEU A 319 4.60 -15.85 28.06
CA LEU A 319 4.76 -14.45 27.65
C LEU A 319 4.81 -13.53 28.88
N ASP A 320 5.78 -12.63 28.92
CA ASP A 320 5.88 -11.56 29.91
C ASP A 320 5.08 -10.33 29.49
N VAL A 321 5.04 -10.07 28.17
CA VAL A 321 4.17 -9.05 27.58
C VAL A 321 3.21 -9.73 26.63
N ARG A 322 1.95 -9.83 27.06
CA ARG A 322 0.83 -10.22 26.21
C ARG A 322 0.17 -8.96 25.66
N HIS A 323 0.44 -8.66 24.40
CA HIS A 323 -0.20 -7.56 23.70
C HIS A 323 -1.47 -8.04 22.98
N ARG A 324 -2.46 -7.15 22.82
CA ARG A 324 -3.66 -7.38 22.01
C ARG A 324 -3.89 -6.17 21.13
N VAL A 325 -4.27 -6.43 19.87
CA VAL A 325 -4.44 -5.39 18.86
C VAL A 325 -5.83 -5.56 18.24
N PRO A 326 -6.61 -4.46 18.10
CA PRO A 326 -7.89 -4.53 17.40
C PRO A 326 -7.75 -5.06 15.97
N ALA A 327 -8.80 -5.72 15.49
CA ALA A 327 -8.88 -6.10 14.09
C ALA A 327 -8.86 -4.85 13.18
N GLY A 328 -8.30 -4.99 11.97
CA GLY A 328 -8.30 -3.92 10.97
C GLY A 328 -7.10 -2.99 11.02
N VAL A 329 -6.23 -3.10 12.03
CA VAL A 329 -4.97 -2.34 12.10
C VAL A 329 -4.01 -2.81 11.00
N PRO A 330 -3.39 -1.91 10.22
CA PRO A 330 -2.35 -2.26 9.26
C PRO A 330 -1.24 -3.13 9.85
N GLU A 331 -0.80 -4.18 9.15
CA GLU A 331 0.24 -5.09 9.67
C GLU A 331 1.52 -4.37 10.15
N PRO A 332 2.04 -3.34 9.46
CA PRO A 332 3.18 -2.57 9.97
C PRO A 332 2.90 -1.84 11.29
N GLU A 333 1.69 -1.34 11.48
CA GLU A 333 1.27 -0.66 12.73
C GLU A 333 1.06 -1.65 13.85
N ARG A 334 0.50 -2.82 13.54
CA ARG A 334 0.33 -3.93 14.48
C ARG A 334 1.67 -4.49 14.96
N ALA A 335 2.64 -4.64 14.06
CA ALA A 335 3.99 -5.02 14.46
C ALA A 335 4.62 -3.90 15.31
N LEU A 336 4.51 -2.64 14.90
CA LEU A 336 5.08 -1.53 15.65
C LEU A 336 4.44 -1.37 17.04
N SER A 337 3.15 -1.67 17.20
CA SER A 337 2.48 -1.62 18.50
C SER A 337 2.97 -2.70 19.46
N LEU A 338 3.30 -3.89 18.95
CA LEU A 338 3.97 -4.91 19.78
C LEU A 338 5.37 -4.47 20.20
N ALA A 339 6.15 -3.88 19.29
CA ALA A 339 7.45 -3.32 19.66
C ALA A 339 7.31 -2.23 20.75
N ALA A 340 6.33 -1.34 20.61
CA ALA A 340 6.00 -0.33 21.61
C ALA A 340 5.60 -0.94 22.96
N ALA A 341 4.75 -1.98 22.96
CA ALA A 341 4.35 -2.70 24.17
C ALA A 341 5.53 -3.44 24.84
N ALA A 342 6.50 -3.90 24.05
CA ALA A 342 7.74 -4.50 24.54
C ALA A 342 8.73 -3.45 25.12
N GLY A 343 8.49 -2.17 24.87
CA GLY A 343 9.32 -1.05 25.36
C GLY A 343 10.31 -0.51 24.34
N PHE A 344 10.14 -0.85 23.05
CA PHE A 344 10.96 -0.36 21.95
C PHE A 344 10.23 0.73 21.17
N ALA A 345 10.96 1.73 20.69
CA ALA A 345 10.42 2.82 19.90
C ALA A 345 11.34 3.11 18.72
N LEU A 346 10.78 3.67 17.64
CA LEU A 346 11.58 4.18 16.54
C LEU A 346 12.52 5.28 17.05
N ALA A 347 13.73 5.33 16.49
CA ALA A 347 14.67 6.41 16.79
C ALA A 347 14.08 7.79 16.45
N PRO A 348 14.43 8.87 17.16
CA PRO A 348 13.98 10.21 16.81
C PRO A 348 14.22 10.53 15.34
N GLY A 349 13.17 10.96 14.63
CA GLY A 349 13.22 11.27 13.20
C GLY A 349 13.02 10.06 12.27
N ASP A 350 13.06 8.82 12.77
CA ASP A 350 12.67 7.67 11.96
C ASP A 350 11.15 7.59 11.81
N GLN A 351 10.71 7.27 10.60
CA GLN A 351 9.30 7.28 10.22
C GLN A 351 8.77 5.85 10.22
N PRO A 352 7.50 5.63 10.60
CA PRO A 352 6.87 4.30 10.55
C PRO A 352 6.53 3.96 9.09
N THR A 353 7.55 3.76 8.26
CA THR A 353 7.47 3.42 6.82
C THR A 353 8.28 2.17 6.55
N LEU A 354 7.91 1.39 5.52
CA LEU A 354 8.71 0.23 5.13
C LEU A 354 10.05 0.72 4.54
N ARG A 355 11.14 -0.02 4.80
CA ARG A 355 12.47 0.28 4.28
C ARG A 355 13.27 -1.00 4.09
N VAL A 356 14.10 -1.01 3.05
CA VAL A 356 15.12 -2.04 2.80
C VAL A 356 16.51 -1.39 2.67
N ARG A 357 17.56 -2.16 2.90
CA ARG A 357 18.94 -1.79 2.61
C ARG A 357 19.11 -1.73 1.08
N THR A 358 19.43 -0.55 0.58
CA THR A 358 19.74 -0.32 -0.85
C THR A 358 21.25 -0.37 -1.12
N ALA A 359 22.07 -0.07 -0.10
CA ALA A 359 23.51 -0.25 -0.18
C ALA A 359 23.84 -1.74 -0.33
N GLY A 360 24.61 -2.08 -1.38
CA GLY A 360 24.99 -3.46 -1.67
C GLY A 360 23.95 -4.27 -2.45
N LEU A 361 22.85 -3.65 -2.93
CA LEU A 361 22.02 -4.29 -3.95
C LEU A 361 22.87 -4.60 -5.19
N PRO A 362 22.59 -5.73 -5.89
CA PRO A 362 23.26 -6.03 -7.13
C PRO A 362 23.01 -4.92 -8.16
N PRO A 363 23.90 -4.75 -9.15
CA PRO A 363 23.64 -3.82 -10.24
C PRO A 363 22.33 -4.21 -10.96
N PRO A 364 21.54 -3.22 -11.42
CA PRO A 364 20.31 -3.50 -12.14
C PRO A 364 20.64 -4.32 -13.41
N PRO A 365 19.80 -5.29 -13.80
CA PRO A 365 19.99 -6.08 -15.01
C PRO A 365 20.22 -5.22 -16.27
N GLU A 366 21.11 -5.68 -17.15
CA GLU A 366 21.36 -5.02 -18.43
C GLU A 366 20.06 -4.93 -19.27
N GLY A 367 19.92 -3.84 -20.04
CA GLY A 367 18.80 -3.64 -20.96
C GLY A 367 17.58 -2.90 -20.38
N LEU A 368 17.55 -2.59 -19.08
CA LEU A 368 16.47 -1.80 -18.46
C LEU A 368 16.36 -0.36 -19.00
N GLY A 369 17.48 0.21 -19.45
CA GLY A 369 17.57 1.60 -19.87
C GLY A 369 17.44 2.60 -18.72
N ARG A 370 17.00 3.83 -19.00
CA ARG A 370 16.85 4.88 -17.98
C ARG A 370 15.73 4.56 -16.97
N PRO A 371 15.78 5.09 -15.73
CA PRO A 371 14.67 4.98 -14.77
C PRO A 371 13.32 5.49 -15.31
N GLY A 372 12.23 5.11 -14.64
CA GLY A 372 10.86 5.55 -14.94
C GLY A 372 10.00 4.56 -15.73
N TYR A 373 10.48 3.32 -15.95
CA TYR A 373 9.67 2.25 -16.56
C TYR A 373 8.59 1.73 -15.59
N VAL A 374 7.56 1.07 -16.14
CA VAL A 374 6.53 0.39 -15.37
C VAL A 374 6.89 -1.08 -15.23
N VAL A 375 6.94 -1.59 -14.00
CA VAL A 375 7.14 -3.02 -13.74
C VAL A 375 5.78 -3.70 -13.66
N VAL A 376 5.63 -4.85 -14.32
CA VAL A 376 4.49 -5.76 -14.17
C VAL A 376 5.00 -7.06 -13.56
N HIS A 377 4.44 -7.46 -12.41
CA HIS A 377 4.79 -8.71 -11.75
C HIS A 377 3.56 -9.61 -11.65
N PRO A 378 3.38 -10.58 -12.58
CA PRO A 378 2.18 -11.43 -12.63
C PRO A 378 2.16 -12.51 -11.55
N GLY A 379 3.34 -12.91 -11.06
CA GLY A 379 3.55 -14.02 -10.13
C GLY A 379 2.98 -13.80 -8.72
N SER A 380 2.67 -14.91 -8.04
CA SER A 380 2.24 -14.94 -6.64
C SER A 380 2.46 -16.32 -6.04
N ALA A 381 3.04 -16.37 -4.84
CA ALA A 381 3.11 -17.61 -4.05
C ALA A 381 1.74 -18.18 -3.66
N VAL A 382 0.69 -17.32 -3.65
CA VAL A 382 -0.69 -17.72 -3.40
C VAL A 382 -1.48 -17.57 -4.71
N PRO A 383 -1.91 -18.65 -5.38
CA PRO A 383 -2.56 -18.59 -6.68
C PRO A 383 -3.79 -17.68 -6.74
N THR A 384 -4.63 -17.62 -5.69
CA THR A 384 -5.80 -16.71 -5.64
C THR A 384 -5.44 -15.23 -5.65
N ARG A 385 -4.16 -14.88 -5.48
CA ARG A 385 -3.68 -13.48 -5.45
C ARG A 385 -2.90 -13.11 -6.72
N ALA A 386 -2.70 -14.06 -7.63
CA ALA A 386 -2.02 -13.83 -8.89
C ALA A 386 -2.96 -13.12 -9.89
N CYS A 387 -2.41 -12.22 -10.68
CA CYS A 387 -3.12 -11.71 -11.84
C CYS A 387 -3.27 -12.84 -12.88
N PRO A 388 -4.45 -13.05 -13.49
CA PRO A 388 -4.58 -13.99 -14.61
C PRO A 388 -3.56 -13.65 -15.72
N PRO A 389 -2.80 -14.63 -16.24
CA PRO A 389 -1.75 -14.38 -17.22
C PRO A 389 -2.23 -13.65 -18.48
N GLU A 390 -3.42 -13.98 -18.98
CA GLU A 390 -4.01 -13.37 -20.17
C GLU A 390 -4.33 -11.88 -19.93
N LEU A 391 -4.80 -11.56 -18.71
CA LEU A 391 -5.04 -10.19 -18.31
C LEU A 391 -3.71 -9.44 -18.18
N ALA A 392 -2.70 -10.02 -17.53
CA ALA A 392 -1.38 -9.41 -17.39
C ALA A 392 -0.76 -9.10 -18.76
N ALA A 393 -0.85 -10.01 -19.73
CA ALA A 393 -0.37 -9.78 -21.10
C ALA A 393 -1.13 -8.64 -21.82
N ARG A 394 -2.44 -8.49 -21.58
CA ARG A 394 -3.21 -7.35 -22.10
C ARG A 394 -2.80 -6.04 -21.43
N ILE A 395 -2.52 -6.06 -20.12
CA ILE A 395 -2.02 -4.89 -19.38
C ILE A 395 -0.67 -4.43 -19.97
N VAL A 396 0.28 -5.35 -20.17
CA VAL A 396 1.58 -5.04 -20.78
C VAL A 396 1.40 -4.35 -22.14
N ARG A 397 0.58 -4.93 -23.02
CA ARG A 397 0.31 -4.35 -24.35
C ARG A 397 -0.33 -2.96 -24.29
N VAL A 398 -1.29 -2.74 -23.40
CA VAL A 398 -1.96 -1.42 -23.26
C VAL A 398 -0.99 -0.36 -22.71
N LEU A 399 -0.16 -0.71 -21.73
CA LEU A 399 0.85 0.20 -21.19
C LEU A 399 1.92 0.55 -22.23
N ALA A 400 2.41 -0.45 -22.98
CA ALA A 400 3.37 -0.26 -24.05
C ALA A 400 2.81 0.60 -25.18
N ALA A 401 1.58 0.34 -25.63
CA ALA A 401 0.89 1.14 -26.64
C ALA A 401 0.65 2.60 -26.20
N ALA A 402 0.56 2.84 -24.88
CA ALA A 402 0.47 4.19 -24.31
C ALA A 402 1.84 4.89 -24.13
N GLY A 403 2.95 4.26 -24.55
CA GLY A 403 4.29 4.83 -24.51
C GLY A 403 5.10 4.51 -23.26
N HIS A 404 4.63 3.63 -22.37
CA HIS A 404 5.46 3.20 -21.24
C HIS A 404 6.44 2.10 -21.65
N ARG A 405 7.69 2.19 -21.20
CA ARG A 405 8.57 1.01 -21.18
C ARG A 405 8.06 0.07 -20.08
N VAL A 406 7.77 -1.17 -20.46
CA VAL A 406 7.22 -2.19 -19.55
C VAL A 406 8.27 -3.26 -19.29
N VAL A 407 8.52 -3.56 -18.02
CA VAL A 407 9.43 -4.61 -17.57
C VAL A 407 8.62 -5.67 -16.86
N VAL A 408 8.68 -6.92 -17.32
CA VAL A 408 8.00 -8.05 -16.69
C VAL A 408 8.99 -8.80 -15.81
N THR A 409 8.63 -8.98 -14.54
CA THR A 409 9.48 -9.66 -13.55
C THR A 409 8.76 -10.88 -12.99
N GLY A 410 9.52 -11.83 -12.46
CA GLY A 410 9.00 -13.06 -11.88
C GLY A 410 10.11 -13.80 -11.14
N GLY A 411 9.73 -14.64 -10.19
CA GLY A 411 10.67 -15.45 -9.43
C GLY A 411 11.45 -16.45 -10.30
N PRO A 412 12.45 -17.14 -9.72
CA PRO A 412 13.33 -18.08 -10.44
C PRO A 412 12.60 -19.18 -11.25
N HIS A 413 11.39 -19.56 -10.83
CA HIS A 413 10.59 -20.62 -11.45
C HIS A 413 9.44 -20.10 -12.33
N GLU A 414 9.37 -18.80 -12.60
CA GLU A 414 8.25 -18.17 -13.31
C GLU A 414 8.60 -17.74 -14.74
N ALA A 415 9.74 -18.17 -15.30
CA ALA A 415 10.20 -17.75 -16.63
C ALA A 415 9.19 -18.02 -17.76
N THR A 416 8.49 -19.16 -17.73
CA THR A 416 7.43 -19.45 -18.73
C THR A 416 6.26 -18.48 -18.62
N LEU A 417 5.86 -18.14 -17.39
CA LEU A 417 4.76 -17.20 -17.13
C LEU A 417 5.14 -15.79 -17.60
N THR A 418 6.34 -15.33 -17.27
CA THR A 418 6.78 -13.98 -17.63
C THR A 418 6.99 -13.84 -19.12
N ALA A 419 7.52 -14.86 -19.81
CA ALA A 419 7.66 -14.86 -21.27
C ALA A 419 6.29 -14.73 -21.96
N GLN A 420 5.27 -15.45 -21.48
CA GLN A 420 3.89 -15.32 -21.97
C GLN A 420 3.33 -13.90 -21.75
N VAL A 421 3.58 -13.32 -20.57
CA VAL A 421 3.05 -12.01 -20.18
C VAL A 421 3.77 -10.86 -20.90
N ALA A 422 5.09 -10.96 -21.07
CA ALA A 422 5.91 -9.97 -21.76
C ALA A 422 5.58 -9.92 -23.26
N GLY A 423 5.45 -11.09 -23.90
CA GLY A 423 5.25 -11.18 -25.33
C GLY A 423 6.31 -10.39 -26.11
N ASP A 424 5.86 -9.62 -27.10
CA ASP A 424 6.67 -8.68 -27.89
C ASP A 424 6.66 -7.23 -27.35
N ALA A 425 5.86 -6.98 -26.31
CA ALA A 425 5.54 -5.63 -25.83
C ALA A 425 6.27 -5.23 -24.55
N GLY A 426 6.89 -6.18 -23.83
CA GLY A 426 7.62 -5.94 -22.59
C GLY A 426 9.01 -6.58 -22.57
N LEU A 427 9.91 -6.03 -21.74
CA LEU A 427 11.19 -6.64 -21.44
C LEU A 427 11.00 -7.74 -20.39
N ASP A 428 11.26 -9.00 -20.75
CA ASP A 428 11.18 -10.14 -19.83
C ASP A 428 12.46 -10.30 -19.00
N LEU A 429 12.31 -10.23 -17.67
CA LEU A 429 13.34 -10.52 -16.68
C LEU A 429 12.96 -11.69 -15.76
N GLY A 430 11.90 -12.44 -16.06
CA GLY A 430 11.50 -13.56 -15.23
C GLY A 430 12.54 -14.67 -15.19
N GLY A 431 12.60 -15.37 -14.06
CA GLY A 431 13.65 -16.34 -13.79
C GLY A 431 15.01 -15.72 -13.43
N ARG A 432 15.20 -14.40 -13.65
CA ARG A 432 16.46 -13.67 -13.43
C ARG A 432 16.42 -12.75 -12.21
N THR A 433 15.28 -12.64 -11.54
CA THR A 433 15.11 -11.76 -10.38
C THR A 433 14.86 -12.55 -9.11
N GLY A 434 15.89 -12.73 -8.28
CA GLY A 434 15.72 -12.97 -6.85
C GLY A 434 15.22 -11.69 -6.15
N LEU A 435 15.03 -11.73 -4.84
CA LEU A 435 14.46 -10.58 -4.12
C LEU A 435 15.36 -9.34 -4.18
N ALA A 436 16.68 -9.51 -4.12
CA ALA A 436 17.65 -8.42 -4.21
C ALA A 436 17.72 -7.82 -5.62
N GLU A 437 17.71 -8.64 -6.67
CA GLU A 437 17.65 -8.18 -8.06
C GLU A 437 16.31 -7.49 -8.35
N LEU A 438 15.20 -8.02 -7.83
CA LEU A 438 13.91 -7.37 -7.92
C LEU A 438 13.93 -6.00 -7.22
N ALA A 439 14.57 -5.88 -6.06
CA ALA A 439 14.74 -4.60 -5.38
C ALA A 439 15.55 -3.61 -6.24
N ALA A 440 16.61 -4.06 -6.90
CA ALA A 440 17.40 -3.23 -7.83
C ALA A 440 16.58 -2.79 -9.05
N VAL A 441 15.75 -3.68 -9.62
CA VAL A 441 14.82 -3.33 -10.71
C VAL A 441 13.77 -2.33 -10.22
N LEU A 442 13.19 -2.53 -9.03
CA LEU A 442 12.15 -1.63 -8.51
C LEU A 442 12.71 -0.25 -8.14
N ALA A 443 13.95 -0.15 -7.68
CA ALA A 443 14.57 1.13 -7.32
C ALA A 443 14.62 2.15 -8.50
N GLY A 444 14.60 1.67 -9.75
CA GLY A 444 14.51 2.50 -10.96
C GLY A 444 13.10 2.63 -11.56
N ALA A 445 12.09 1.99 -10.99
CA ALA A 445 10.74 1.94 -11.56
C ALA A 445 9.93 3.22 -11.27
N GLY A 446 9.09 3.62 -12.22
CA GLY A 446 8.09 4.67 -12.02
C GLY A 446 6.86 4.17 -11.27
N ALA A 447 6.46 2.91 -11.48
CA ALA A 447 5.45 2.20 -10.70
C ALA A 447 5.56 0.69 -10.86
N LEU A 448 4.94 -0.05 -9.94
CA LEU A 448 4.72 -1.49 -10.00
C LEU A 448 3.23 -1.80 -10.17
N VAL A 449 2.89 -2.66 -11.13
CA VAL A 449 1.58 -3.31 -11.26
C VAL A 449 1.70 -4.75 -10.78
N VAL A 450 0.95 -5.11 -9.73
CA VAL A 450 1.12 -6.41 -9.07
C VAL A 450 -0.14 -6.84 -8.31
N GLY A 451 -0.27 -8.15 -8.10
CA GLY A 451 -1.23 -8.73 -7.14
C GLY A 451 -0.90 -8.41 -5.67
N ASN A 452 -1.70 -8.93 -4.73
CA ASN A 452 -1.39 -8.80 -3.30
C ASN A 452 -0.33 -9.81 -2.83
N THR A 453 0.94 -9.48 -3.10
CA THR A 453 2.11 -10.35 -2.92
C THR A 453 3.33 -9.59 -2.34
N GLY A 454 4.39 -10.32 -1.98
CA GLY A 454 5.63 -9.76 -1.43
C GLY A 454 6.23 -8.58 -2.22
N PRO A 455 6.33 -8.64 -3.56
CA PRO A 455 6.77 -7.52 -4.39
C PRO A 455 6.04 -6.19 -4.15
N ALA A 456 4.74 -6.20 -3.80
CA ALA A 456 4.01 -4.98 -3.46
C ALA A 456 4.59 -4.28 -2.22
N HIS A 457 4.97 -5.07 -1.21
CA HIS A 457 5.60 -4.56 0.01
C HIS A 457 7.06 -4.15 -0.22
N LEU A 458 7.77 -4.82 -1.12
CA LEU A 458 9.12 -4.44 -1.52
C LEU A 458 9.12 -3.08 -2.26
N ALA A 459 8.19 -2.89 -3.19
CA ALA A 459 7.97 -1.59 -3.85
C ALA A 459 7.66 -0.50 -2.82
N ALA A 460 6.76 -0.79 -1.87
CA ALA A 460 6.46 0.15 -0.78
C ALA A 460 7.70 0.48 0.07
N ALA A 461 8.57 -0.49 0.36
CA ALA A 461 9.82 -0.28 1.09
C ALA A 461 10.87 0.55 0.33
N LEU A 462 10.74 0.63 -0.99
CA LEU A 462 11.56 1.46 -1.87
C LEU A 462 10.89 2.81 -2.21
N GLY A 463 9.66 3.05 -1.73
CA GLY A 463 8.89 4.26 -2.04
C GLY A 463 8.30 4.26 -3.46
N VAL A 464 8.26 3.12 -4.14
CA VAL A 464 7.76 2.99 -5.51
C VAL A 464 6.22 2.93 -5.51
N PRO A 465 5.54 3.74 -6.34
CA PRO A 465 4.08 3.69 -6.48
C PRO A 465 3.56 2.31 -6.90
N VAL A 466 2.39 1.91 -6.40
CA VAL A 466 1.82 0.57 -6.63
C VAL A 466 0.41 0.63 -7.19
N VAL A 467 0.20 0.06 -8.38
CA VAL A 467 -1.12 -0.35 -8.86
C VAL A 467 -1.39 -1.76 -8.35
N SER A 468 -2.25 -1.86 -7.34
CA SER A 468 -2.53 -3.09 -6.61
C SER A 468 -3.76 -3.79 -7.20
N LEU A 469 -3.55 -4.86 -7.96
CA LEU A 469 -4.57 -5.79 -8.43
C LEU A 469 -4.97 -6.70 -7.27
N PHE A 470 -5.92 -6.26 -6.44
CA PHE A 470 -6.09 -6.82 -5.10
C PHE A 470 -7.25 -7.84 -5.02
N ALA A 471 -6.91 -9.12 -4.90
CA ALA A 471 -7.90 -10.15 -4.59
C ALA A 471 -8.31 -10.08 -3.11
N PRO A 472 -9.62 -10.00 -2.78
CA PRO A 472 -10.08 -9.65 -1.43
C PRO A 472 -9.99 -10.79 -0.41
N THR A 473 -9.18 -11.84 -0.64
CA THR A 473 -9.00 -12.96 0.30
C THR A 473 -8.50 -12.54 1.69
N VAL A 474 -7.92 -11.35 1.80
CA VAL A 474 -7.51 -10.67 3.03
C VAL A 474 -7.95 -9.21 3.00
N PRO A 475 -8.08 -8.52 4.15
CA PRO A 475 -8.49 -7.11 4.16
C PRO A 475 -7.46 -6.18 3.53
N TYR A 476 -7.89 -5.30 2.62
CA TYR A 476 -6.99 -4.34 1.96
C TYR A 476 -6.34 -3.37 2.93
N GLY A 477 -7.07 -2.84 3.93
CA GLY A 477 -6.50 -1.94 4.93
C GLY A 477 -5.39 -2.55 5.78
N GLN A 478 -5.36 -3.87 5.91
CA GLN A 478 -4.33 -4.57 6.69
C GLN A 478 -3.08 -4.88 5.86
N TRP A 479 -3.26 -5.28 4.59
CA TRP A 479 -2.24 -5.88 3.73
C TRP A 479 -1.93 -5.08 2.46
N GLY A 480 -2.55 -3.93 2.26
CA GLY A 480 -2.27 -3.07 1.11
C GLY A 480 -0.86 -2.45 1.17
N PRO A 481 -0.39 -1.84 0.06
CA PRO A 481 0.84 -1.04 0.06
C PRO A 481 0.79 0.04 1.15
N TYR A 482 1.79 0.06 2.03
CA TYR A 482 1.74 0.86 3.24
C TYR A 482 2.48 2.19 3.07
N ARG A 483 1.75 3.31 3.20
CA ARG A 483 2.27 4.69 3.16
C ARG A 483 3.10 5.00 1.91
N VAL A 484 2.65 4.51 0.77
CA VAL A 484 3.16 4.87 -0.56
C VAL A 484 2.00 5.14 -1.51
N PRO A 485 2.20 5.97 -2.56
CA PRO A 485 1.19 6.17 -3.59
C PRO A 485 0.68 4.83 -4.13
N ALA A 486 -0.62 4.56 -3.98
CA ALA A 486 -1.21 3.31 -4.42
C ALA A 486 -2.63 3.48 -4.94
N VAL A 487 -2.98 2.67 -5.95
CA VAL A 487 -4.35 2.57 -6.47
C VAL A 487 -4.78 1.11 -6.43
N ARG A 488 -5.88 0.83 -5.72
CA ARG A 488 -6.48 -0.49 -5.64
C ARG A 488 -7.40 -0.72 -6.84
N LEU A 489 -7.24 -1.85 -7.51
CA LEU A 489 -8.14 -2.34 -8.55
C LEU A 489 -8.62 -3.77 -8.23
N GLY A 490 -9.72 -4.18 -8.83
CA GLY A 490 -10.37 -5.47 -8.61
C GLY A 490 -11.63 -5.38 -7.74
N ASP A 491 -12.51 -6.36 -7.91
CA ASP A 491 -13.77 -6.43 -7.17
C ASP A 491 -13.51 -6.77 -5.70
N ALA A 492 -13.87 -5.83 -4.83
CA ALA A 492 -13.71 -5.97 -3.38
C ALA A 492 -14.83 -6.77 -2.72
N ALA A 493 -15.96 -6.94 -3.41
CA ALA A 493 -17.15 -7.63 -2.92
C ALA A 493 -17.20 -9.10 -3.37
N ALA A 494 -16.14 -9.61 -4.02
CA ALA A 494 -16.10 -10.96 -4.53
C ALA A 494 -16.33 -12.00 -3.40
N PRO A 495 -16.97 -13.15 -3.68
CA PRO A 495 -17.35 -14.14 -2.65
C PRO A 495 -16.19 -14.69 -1.81
N CYS A 496 -14.95 -14.60 -2.29
CA CYS A 496 -13.76 -15.02 -1.54
C CYS A 496 -13.30 -14.01 -0.47
N ARG A 497 -14.02 -12.89 -0.29
CA ARG A 497 -13.67 -11.80 0.62
C ARG A 497 -13.40 -12.32 2.04
N ASP A 498 -12.23 -11.98 2.59
CA ASP A 498 -11.77 -12.32 3.94
C ASP A 498 -11.72 -13.82 4.28
N THR A 499 -11.85 -14.70 3.28
CA THR A 499 -11.82 -16.17 3.48
C THR A 499 -10.43 -16.75 3.67
N ARG A 500 -9.38 -16.01 3.29
CA ARG A 500 -7.97 -16.47 3.19
C ARG A 500 -7.76 -17.65 2.25
N ALA A 501 -8.68 -17.89 1.31
CA ALA A 501 -8.58 -19.00 0.36
C ALA A 501 -7.30 -18.91 -0.50
N THR A 502 -6.46 -19.95 -0.43
CA THR A 502 -5.21 -20.04 -1.21
C THR A 502 -5.41 -20.58 -2.62
N ARG A 503 -6.55 -21.24 -2.85
CA ARG A 503 -7.08 -21.61 -4.18
C ARG A 503 -8.39 -20.86 -4.41
N CYS A 504 -8.59 -20.34 -5.62
CA CYS A 504 -9.76 -19.51 -5.89
C CYS A 504 -11.03 -20.38 -5.79
N PRO A 505 -12.01 -20.02 -4.93
CA PRO A 505 -13.24 -20.80 -4.79
C PRO A 505 -14.28 -20.47 -5.88
N VAL A 506 -14.01 -19.49 -6.73
CA VAL A 506 -14.95 -19.01 -7.76
C VAL A 506 -14.33 -19.20 -9.15
N PRO A 507 -14.97 -19.95 -10.06
CA PRO A 507 -14.47 -20.15 -11.42
C PRO A 507 -14.18 -18.84 -12.17
N GLY A 508 -13.10 -18.80 -12.94
CA GLY A 508 -12.75 -17.66 -13.78
C GLY A 508 -12.09 -16.48 -13.06
N HIS A 509 -11.82 -16.60 -11.75
CA HIS A 509 -11.14 -15.56 -10.96
C HIS A 509 -11.74 -14.14 -11.11
N PRO A 510 -13.07 -13.99 -10.99
CA PRO A 510 -13.80 -12.81 -11.44
C PRO A 510 -13.37 -11.52 -10.74
N CYS A 511 -12.80 -11.63 -9.53
CA CYS A 511 -12.32 -10.48 -8.78
C CYS A 511 -11.22 -9.69 -9.49
N LEU A 512 -10.36 -10.37 -10.26
CA LEU A 512 -9.29 -9.75 -11.03
C LEU A 512 -9.52 -9.86 -12.53
N ALA A 513 -10.08 -10.96 -13.03
CA ALA A 513 -10.23 -11.19 -14.47
C ALA A 513 -11.10 -10.13 -15.18
N ALA A 514 -12.02 -9.50 -14.46
CA ALA A 514 -12.87 -8.43 -14.94
C ALA A 514 -12.22 -7.04 -14.92
N VAL A 515 -10.98 -6.90 -14.43
CA VAL A 515 -10.26 -5.63 -14.46
C VAL A 515 -9.89 -5.30 -15.91
N GLU A 516 -10.39 -4.16 -16.39
CA GLU A 516 -10.05 -3.67 -17.72
C GLU A 516 -8.61 -3.11 -17.75
N PRO A 517 -7.76 -3.51 -18.70
CA PRO A 517 -6.39 -2.98 -18.85
C PRO A 517 -6.31 -1.45 -18.92
N GLY A 518 -7.31 -0.80 -19.52
CA GLY A 518 -7.40 0.67 -19.57
C GLY A 518 -7.48 1.31 -18.18
N ARG A 519 -8.13 0.65 -17.20
CA ARG A 519 -8.17 1.12 -15.81
C ARG A 519 -6.81 1.02 -15.12
N VAL A 520 -5.96 0.08 -15.53
CA VAL A 520 -4.57 -0.01 -15.06
C VAL A 520 -3.75 1.16 -15.61
N LEU A 521 -3.90 1.50 -16.89
CA LEU A 521 -3.27 2.69 -17.48
C LEU A 521 -3.71 3.98 -16.79
N GLU A 522 -5.01 4.13 -16.52
CA GLU A 522 -5.53 5.28 -15.76
C GLU A 522 -4.94 5.35 -14.35
N ALA A 523 -4.79 4.21 -13.66
CA ALA A 523 -4.14 4.14 -12.36
C ALA A 523 -2.66 4.54 -12.41
N VAL A 524 -1.91 4.09 -13.42
CA VAL A 524 -0.52 4.49 -13.66
C VAL A 524 -0.40 6.01 -13.87
N ARG A 525 -1.32 6.60 -14.66
CA ARG A 525 -1.39 8.06 -14.85
C ARG A 525 -1.75 8.80 -13.57
N LEU A 526 -2.70 8.28 -12.79
CA LEU A 526 -3.12 8.85 -11.51
C LEU A 526 -1.98 8.92 -10.49
N LEU A 527 -1.06 7.94 -10.55
CA LEU A 527 0.16 7.91 -9.73
C LEU A 527 1.25 8.88 -10.23
N GLY A 528 1.03 9.54 -11.36
CA GLY A 528 1.94 10.54 -11.93
C GLY A 528 3.11 9.95 -12.71
N VAL A 529 2.99 8.70 -13.19
CA VAL A 529 4.05 8.07 -13.99
C VAL A 529 3.97 8.59 -15.42
N PRO A 530 4.99 9.32 -15.92
CA PRO A 530 4.99 9.80 -17.28
C PRO A 530 5.16 8.64 -18.27
N ALA A 531 4.56 8.76 -19.44
CA ALA A 531 4.94 7.94 -20.58
C ALA A 531 6.29 8.42 -21.12
N ASP A 532 7.11 7.50 -21.60
CA ASP A 532 8.24 7.87 -22.42
C ASP A 532 7.67 8.33 -23.76
N ALA A 533 8.07 9.51 -24.26
CA ALA A 533 7.52 10.04 -25.50
C ALA A 533 7.46 8.94 -26.58
N PRO A 534 6.34 8.76 -27.29
CA PRO A 534 6.23 7.69 -28.28
C PRO A 534 7.39 7.82 -29.24
N ALA A 535 8.09 6.71 -29.51
CA ALA A 535 9.04 6.69 -30.62
C ALA A 535 8.29 7.22 -31.85
N PRO A 536 8.83 8.21 -32.59
CA PRO A 536 8.15 8.72 -33.76
C PRO A 536 7.82 7.53 -34.66
N ALA A 537 6.56 7.41 -35.06
CA ALA A 537 6.17 6.42 -36.04
C ALA A 537 7.16 6.53 -37.21
N GLY A 538 7.94 5.46 -37.44
CA GLY A 538 8.85 5.41 -38.57
C GLY A 538 8.08 5.77 -39.84
N PRO A 539 8.71 6.43 -40.83
CA PRO A 539 8.00 6.95 -41.98
C PRO A 539 7.18 5.81 -42.58
N THR A 540 5.85 5.99 -42.56
CA THR A 540 4.93 5.09 -43.27
C THR A 540 5.39 5.10 -44.71
N GLY A 541 6.04 4.02 -45.12
CA GLY A 541 6.37 3.80 -46.52
C GLY A 541 5.05 3.87 -47.28
N THR A 542 4.84 5.00 -47.96
CA THR A 542 3.84 5.10 -49.00
C THR A 542 4.16 4.00 -50.00
N VAL A 543 3.38 2.92 -49.98
CA VAL A 543 3.34 1.97 -51.07
C VAL A 543 2.75 2.75 -52.26
N THR A 544 3.64 3.38 -53.03
CA THR A 544 3.32 3.84 -54.38
C THR A 544 3.05 2.61 -55.23
N VAL A 545 1.79 2.36 -55.54
CA VAL A 545 1.39 1.43 -56.58
C VAL A 545 1.89 2.00 -57.91
N ALA A 546 2.87 1.34 -58.51
CA ALA A 546 3.37 1.68 -59.84
C ALA A 546 2.29 1.36 -60.90
N PRO A 547 2.11 2.21 -61.94
CA PRO A 547 1.18 1.91 -63.03
C PRO A 547 1.75 0.81 -63.93
N ALA A 548 0.90 -0.12 -64.35
CA ALA A 548 1.26 -1.20 -65.27
C ALA A 548 1.62 -0.63 -66.65
N ALA A 549 2.85 -0.90 -67.11
CA ALA A 549 3.29 -0.63 -68.47
C ALA A 549 2.68 -1.64 -69.45
N GLY A 550 2.24 -1.14 -70.61
CA GLY A 550 1.44 -1.85 -71.60
C GLY A 550 2.12 -3.02 -72.32
N ALA A 551 1.26 -3.89 -72.85
CA ALA A 551 1.60 -4.88 -73.87
C ALA A 551 0.98 -4.44 -75.21
N ALA A 552 1.81 -4.49 -76.25
CA ALA A 552 1.60 -3.96 -77.58
C ALA A 552 0.51 -4.70 -78.38
N ALA A 553 -0.11 -3.93 -79.29
CA ALA A 553 -1.01 -4.40 -80.33
C ALA A 553 -0.28 -5.26 -81.37
N VAL A 554 -0.90 -6.37 -81.75
CA VAL A 554 -0.64 -7.09 -83.01
C VAL A 554 -1.94 -7.15 -83.80
N VAL A 555 -1.84 -6.73 -85.05
CA VAL A 555 -2.89 -6.62 -86.06
C VAL A 555 -3.07 -7.96 -86.79
N THR A 556 -4.30 -8.47 -86.82
CA THR A 556 -4.90 -9.29 -87.89
C THR A 556 -6.42 -9.13 -87.70
N GLY A 557 -7.27 -8.67 -88.62
CA GLY A 557 -7.28 -8.82 -90.07
C GLY A 557 -8.46 -9.73 -90.46
N GLY A 558 -9.62 -9.15 -90.76
CA GLY A 558 -10.56 -9.69 -91.76
C GLY A 558 -11.84 -10.44 -91.31
N GLY A 559 -12.98 -9.92 -91.79
CA GLY A 559 -14.23 -10.64 -92.15
C GLY A 559 -15.15 -10.97 -90.96
N SER A 560 -16.47 -10.80 -90.95
CA SER A 560 -17.55 -10.55 -91.91
C SER A 560 -18.74 -11.36 -91.33
N THR A 561 -19.94 -10.78 -91.27
CA THR A 561 -21.27 -11.46 -91.20
C THR A 561 -21.49 -12.48 -90.05
N ARG A 562 -22.47 -12.37 -89.16
CA ARG A 562 -23.85 -11.88 -89.23
C ARG A 562 -24.35 -11.60 -87.81
#